data_AF-A0A812M985-F1
#
_entry.id   AF-A0A812M985-F1
#
_cell.length_a   1.000
_cell.length_b   1.000
_cell.length_c   1.000
_cell.angle_alpha   90.00
_cell.angle_beta   90.00
_cell.angle_gamma   90.00
#
_symmetry.space_group_name_H-M   'P 1'
#
loop_
_entity.id
_entity.type
_entity.pdbx_description
1 polymer ?
#
loop_
_entity_poly.entity_id
_entity_poly.type
_entity_poly.pdbx_seq_one_letter_code
_entity_poly.pdbx_strand_id
1 'polypeptide(L)'
;KVVQEAFVPLPTGPTAVLNVIVHVPFMLLLNRLAGFSMEYQRFIAMYSLAPTLIMGFCYYYYLFRRSMLQISLATLAGYVNNWVMATAIAMVSFTKLTLRYLALLYLEKLLPSYLQGYISFPLSTIESSVQNVLLVMYGMGALLLVSYPLWQAGHRLVFELVGRKDNNLGTFEAIMEILYTTSQTAVVTQMQTALAVLQLNYGYPYHFIHYFVVLVEHMFFHRMVELKFAWLHKLQHEVQPLYRLSHLEHHICKGTYPTTPAAGIWEVWLEGGTLFFCNSLALIPYSLFHAAYSGANVVVHTMWPFKSCVQWHTLHHVLHSDVYALNIPSKMDEQFSRDVKQYKDRLQCSFFMRHENASDLAGFAMAFVIGVILHYGFGVGLFHVWHERVLHMPA
;
A
#
# COMPACT_ATOMS: atom_id res chain seq x y z
N LYS A 1 16.58 -6.10 21.12
CA LYS A 1 16.83 -5.43 22.41
C LYS A 1 17.35 -4.02 22.21
N VAL A 2 18.55 -3.81 21.65
CA VAL A 2 19.12 -2.47 21.36
C VAL A 2 18.18 -1.55 20.55
N VAL A 3 17.50 -2.05 19.52
CA VAL A 3 16.55 -1.24 18.73
C VAL A 3 15.30 -0.86 19.54
N GLN A 4 14.82 -1.72 20.44
CA GLN A 4 13.66 -1.41 21.29
C GLN A 4 13.99 -0.35 22.35
N GLU A 5 15.24 -0.31 22.82
CA GLU A 5 15.73 0.71 23.77
C GLU A 5 15.79 2.11 23.15
N ALA A 6 15.88 2.21 21.82
CA ALA A 6 15.93 3.47 21.10
C ALA A 6 14.55 4.10 20.84
N PHE A 7 13.46 3.33 20.95
CA PHE A 7 12.10 3.84 20.76
C PHE A 7 11.40 4.13 22.10
N VAL A 8 10.67 5.25 22.16
CA VAL A 8 9.86 5.63 23.31
C VAL A 8 8.48 4.94 23.25
N PRO A 9 8.01 4.29 24.34
CA PRO A 9 6.67 3.74 24.38
C PRO A 9 5.59 4.81 24.21
N LEU A 10 4.62 4.57 23.31
CA LEU A 10 3.51 5.50 23.04
C LEU A 10 2.14 4.84 23.12
N PRO A 11 1.10 5.52 23.64
CA PRO A 11 -0.27 5.02 23.58
C PRO A 11 -0.79 4.89 22.13
N THR A 12 -1.45 3.78 21.82
CA THR A 12 -1.93 3.45 20.46
C THR A 12 -2.88 4.50 19.89
N GLY A 13 -3.94 4.86 20.61
CA GLY A 13 -4.96 5.82 20.12
C GLY A 13 -4.37 7.20 19.78
N PRO A 14 -3.68 7.86 20.72
CA PRO A 14 -2.97 9.12 20.45
C PRO A 14 -1.98 9.04 19.28
N THR A 15 -1.23 7.93 19.16
CA THR A 15 -0.30 7.75 18.02
C THR A 15 -1.03 7.71 16.70
N ALA A 16 -2.11 6.94 16.59
CA ALA A 16 -2.91 6.83 15.36
C ALA A 16 -3.52 8.19 14.96
N VAL A 17 -4.03 8.96 15.92
CA VAL A 17 -4.54 10.31 15.64
C VAL A 17 -3.44 11.25 15.20
N LEU A 18 -2.27 11.22 15.85
CA LEU A 18 -1.12 12.02 15.46
C LEU A 18 -0.63 11.68 14.05
N ASN A 19 -0.62 10.40 13.66
CA ASN A 19 -0.29 9.98 12.30
C ASN A 19 -1.13 10.73 11.26
N VAL A 20 -2.45 10.73 11.43
CA VAL A 20 -3.38 11.38 10.50
C VAL A 20 -3.23 12.91 10.53
N ILE A 21 -3.09 13.51 11.71
CA ILE A 21 -2.88 14.96 11.85
C ILE A 21 -1.60 15.41 11.15
N VAL A 22 -0.49 14.70 11.39
CA VAL A 22 0.84 15.06 10.85
C VAL A 22 0.92 14.77 9.35
N HIS A 23 0.17 13.78 8.86
CA HIS A 23 0.17 13.44 7.44
C HIS A 23 -0.38 14.57 6.55
N VAL A 24 -1.40 15.30 7.00
CA VAL A 24 -1.99 16.41 6.23
C VAL A 24 -0.97 17.50 5.86
N PRO A 25 -0.30 18.18 6.83
CA PRO A 25 0.69 19.21 6.50
C PRO A 25 1.91 18.61 5.78
N PHE A 26 2.29 17.37 6.09
CA PHE A 26 3.35 16.67 5.39
C PHE A 26 3.04 16.50 3.90
N MET A 27 1.83 16.05 3.56
CA MET A 27 1.40 15.89 2.17
C MET A 27 1.24 17.21 1.43
N LEU A 28 0.75 18.25 2.10
CA LEU A 28 0.71 19.60 1.50
C LEU A 28 2.11 20.10 1.18
N LEU A 29 3.09 19.86 2.07
CA LEU A 29 4.49 20.17 1.82
C LEU A 29 5.05 19.37 0.64
N LEU A 30 4.85 18.04 0.62
CA LEU A 30 5.33 17.19 -0.47
C LEU A 30 4.76 17.64 -1.82
N ASN A 31 3.46 17.93 -1.89
CA ASN A 31 2.84 18.37 -3.15
C ASN A 31 3.38 19.71 -3.63
N ARG A 32 3.64 20.64 -2.70
CA ARG A 32 4.24 21.93 -3.03
C ARG A 32 5.68 21.76 -3.53
N LEU A 33 6.47 20.91 -2.87
CA LEU A 33 7.85 20.63 -3.28
C LEU A 33 7.90 19.88 -4.62
N ALA A 34 6.91 19.02 -4.91
CA ALA A 34 6.77 18.33 -6.18
C ALA A 34 6.40 19.27 -7.35
N GLY A 35 6.04 20.52 -7.07
CA GLY A 35 5.72 21.51 -8.08
C GLY A 35 4.32 21.36 -8.69
N PHE A 36 3.43 20.57 -8.07
CA PHE A 36 2.06 20.43 -8.55
C PHE A 36 1.30 21.76 -8.56
N SER A 37 0.37 21.92 -9.49
CA SER A 37 -0.44 23.11 -9.66
C SER A 37 -1.28 23.42 -8.41
N MET A 38 -1.60 24.70 -8.21
CA MET A 38 -2.45 25.13 -7.10
C MET A 38 -3.86 24.54 -7.19
N GLU A 39 -4.36 24.31 -8.40
CA GLU A 39 -5.65 23.66 -8.63
C GLU A 39 -5.61 22.20 -8.16
N TYR A 40 -4.58 21.46 -8.54
CA TYR A 40 -4.38 20.09 -8.08
C TYR A 40 -4.19 20.00 -6.56
N GLN A 41 -3.38 20.89 -5.96
CA GLN A 41 -3.21 20.93 -4.51
C GLN A 41 -4.53 21.16 -3.77
N ARG A 42 -5.41 22.03 -4.28
CA ARG A 42 -6.76 22.24 -3.73
C ARG A 42 -7.62 20.99 -3.88
N PHE A 43 -7.58 20.35 -5.04
CA PHE A 43 -8.29 19.09 -5.27
C PHE A 43 -7.86 18.03 -4.24
N ILE A 44 -6.56 17.79 -4.08
CA ILE A 44 -6.04 16.80 -3.12
C ILE A 44 -6.40 17.17 -1.67
N ALA A 45 -6.35 18.44 -1.31
CA ALA A 45 -6.75 18.88 0.02
C ALA A 45 -8.23 18.53 0.31
N MET A 46 -9.13 18.78 -0.63
CA MET A 46 -10.56 18.56 -0.47
C MET A 46 -10.98 17.09 -0.63
N TYR A 47 -10.40 16.38 -1.59
CA TYR A 47 -10.85 15.05 -2.00
C TYR A 47 -9.91 13.93 -1.59
N SER A 48 -8.82 14.20 -0.88
CA SER A 48 -7.93 13.16 -0.32
C SER A 48 -7.64 13.42 1.15
N LEU A 49 -7.07 14.59 1.48
CA LEU A 49 -6.60 14.88 2.83
C LEU A 49 -7.75 15.11 3.82
N ALA A 50 -8.76 15.89 3.45
CA ALA A 50 -9.92 16.12 4.31
C ALA A 50 -10.72 14.83 4.61
N PRO A 51 -11.05 13.97 3.62
CA PRO A 51 -11.68 12.68 3.88
C PRO A 51 -10.84 11.78 4.80
N THR A 52 -9.52 11.72 4.58
CA THR A 52 -8.61 10.94 5.43
C THR A 52 -8.59 11.44 6.87
N LEU A 53 -8.56 12.77 7.05
CA LEU A 53 -8.62 13.39 8.36
C LEU A 53 -9.95 13.05 9.05
N ILE A 54 -11.07 13.31 8.38
CA ILE A 54 -12.42 13.08 8.93
C ILE A 54 -12.61 11.60 9.26
N MET A 55 -12.38 10.70 8.31
CA MET A 55 -12.58 9.28 8.50
C MET A 55 -11.57 8.65 9.46
N GLY A 56 -10.32 9.12 9.47
CA GLY A 56 -9.33 8.74 10.49
C GLY A 56 -9.80 9.08 11.89
N PHE A 57 -10.27 10.31 12.13
CA PHE A 57 -10.83 10.72 13.42
C PHE A 57 -12.09 9.92 13.79
N CYS A 58 -13.02 9.75 12.86
CA CYS A 58 -14.26 9.00 13.12
C CYS A 58 -13.96 7.53 13.47
N TYR A 59 -13.05 6.89 12.73
CA TYR A 59 -12.71 5.48 12.95
C TYR A 59 -11.89 5.27 14.22
N TYR A 60 -10.89 6.12 14.49
CA TYR A 60 -10.13 6.04 15.73
C TYR A 60 -10.97 6.39 16.96
N TYR A 61 -11.96 7.28 16.82
CA TYR A 61 -12.92 7.53 17.90
C TYR A 61 -13.81 6.31 18.15
N TYR A 62 -14.24 5.62 17.10
CA TYR A 62 -14.98 4.38 17.23
C TYR A 62 -14.18 3.32 18.02
N LEU A 63 -12.90 3.14 17.70
CA LEU A 63 -12.04 2.13 18.32
C LEU A 63 -11.55 2.51 19.73
N PHE A 64 -11.02 3.72 19.89
CA PHE A 64 -10.30 4.13 21.10
C PHE A 64 -11.10 5.11 21.97
N ARG A 65 -12.27 5.57 21.51
CA ARG A 65 -13.11 6.56 22.21
C ARG A 65 -12.30 7.81 22.56
N ARG A 66 -12.55 8.38 23.74
CA ARG A 66 -11.86 9.59 24.23
C ARG A 66 -10.36 9.38 24.46
N SER A 67 -9.88 8.14 24.59
CA SER A 67 -8.45 7.88 24.84
C SER A 67 -7.57 8.31 23.67
N MET A 68 -8.11 8.39 22.45
CA MET A 68 -7.37 8.86 21.27
C MET A 68 -6.89 10.32 21.38
N LEU A 69 -7.55 11.13 22.22
CA LEU A 69 -7.25 12.55 22.40
C LEU A 69 -6.39 12.84 23.64
N GLN A 70 -5.91 11.80 24.34
CA GLN A 70 -5.04 11.96 25.50
C GLN A 70 -3.60 12.29 25.07
N ILE A 71 -3.43 13.42 24.39
CA ILE A 71 -2.16 13.89 23.87
C ILE A 71 -1.53 14.79 24.95
N SER A 72 -0.52 14.26 25.64
CA SER A 72 0.31 15.03 26.58
C SER A 72 1.61 15.51 25.90
N LEU A 73 2.33 16.43 26.54
CA LEU A 73 3.68 16.82 26.09
C LEU A 73 4.63 15.63 26.00
N ALA A 74 4.55 14.67 26.95
CA ALA A 74 5.33 13.44 26.91
C ALA A 74 4.95 12.56 25.70
N THR A 75 3.66 12.52 25.35
CA THR A 75 3.18 11.78 24.16
C THR A 75 3.73 12.42 22.88
N LEU A 76 3.69 13.74 22.77
CA LEU A 76 4.24 14.46 21.63
C LEU A 76 5.76 14.28 21.52
N ALA A 77 6.49 14.40 22.63
CA ALA A 77 7.93 14.21 22.65
C ALA A 77 8.33 12.79 22.24
N GLY A 78 7.63 11.77 22.76
CA GLY A 78 7.86 10.38 22.35
C GLY A 78 7.48 10.12 20.90
N TYR A 79 6.40 10.72 20.40
CA TYR A 79 5.99 10.64 18.99
C TYR A 79 7.07 11.21 18.09
N VAL A 80 7.57 12.40 18.38
CA VAL A 80 8.66 13.02 17.63
C VAL A 80 9.93 12.18 17.67
N ASN A 81 10.31 11.65 18.84
CA ASN A 81 11.49 10.77 18.96
C ASN A 81 11.36 9.53 18.07
N ASN A 82 10.22 8.84 18.13
CA ASN A 82 9.95 7.67 17.31
C ASN A 82 9.89 8.02 15.82
N TRP A 83 9.32 9.17 15.47
CA TRP A 83 9.25 9.64 14.09
C TRP A 83 10.62 9.97 13.51
N VAL A 84 11.53 10.57 14.31
CA VAL A 84 12.92 10.79 13.92
C VAL A 84 13.63 9.46 13.68
N MET A 85 13.44 8.47 14.56
CA MET A 85 14.01 7.13 14.39
C MET A 85 13.46 6.43 13.14
N ALA A 86 12.15 6.49 12.92
CA ALA A 86 11.50 5.97 11.72
C ALA A 86 12.02 6.67 10.45
N THR A 87 12.28 7.97 10.50
CA THR A 87 12.89 8.71 9.40
C THR A 87 14.32 8.24 9.13
N ALA A 88 15.11 7.92 10.17
CA ALA A 88 16.44 7.34 9.98
C ALA A 88 16.37 5.96 9.29
N ILE A 89 15.40 5.11 9.67
CA ILE A 89 15.12 3.83 8.99
C ILE A 89 14.74 4.09 7.54
N ALA A 90 13.85 5.04 7.27
CA ALA A 90 13.46 5.45 5.94
C ALA A 90 14.67 5.89 5.10
N MET A 91 15.61 6.65 5.66
CA MET A 91 16.82 7.07 4.94
C MET A 91 17.74 5.89 4.57
N VAL A 92 17.81 4.87 5.42
CA VAL A 92 18.52 3.62 5.08
C VAL A 92 17.82 2.89 3.93
N SER A 93 16.49 2.83 3.96
CA SER A 93 15.68 2.28 2.85
C SER A 93 15.92 3.08 1.56
N PHE A 94 15.86 4.42 1.61
CA PHE A 94 16.21 5.30 0.49
C PHE A 94 17.62 5.02 -0.06
N THR A 95 18.61 4.84 0.80
CA THR A 95 19.99 4.56 0.36
C THR A 95 20.07 3.26 -0.45
N LYS A 96 19.39 2.19 0.03
CA LYS A 96 19.30 0.91 -0.71
C LYS A 96 18.62 1.10 -2.07
N LEU A 97 17.57 1.92 -2.13
CA LEU A 97 16.84 2.23 -3.35
C LEU A 97 17.72 2.99 -4.35
N THR A 98 18.45 4.01 -3.91
CA THR A 98 19.38 4.78 -4.74
C THR A 98 20.47 3.90 -5.35
N LEU A 99 21.07 3.00 -4.56
CA LEU A 99 22.07 2.06 -5.07
C LEU A 99 21.51 1.18 -6.19
N ARG A 100 20.27 0.71 -6.03
CA ARG A 100 19.61 -0.13 -7.03
C ARG A 100 19.24 0.64 -8.30
N TYR A 101 18.74 1.87 -8.15
CA TYR A 101 18.52 2.79 -9.27
C TYR A 101 19.80 2.96 -10.09
N LEU A 102 20.93 3.25 -9.43
CA LEU A 102 22.22 3.44 -10.10
C LEU A 102 22.72 2.15 -10.77
N ALA A 103 22.49 0.98 -10.14
CA ALA A 103 22.84 -0.31 -10.72
C ALA A 103 22.04 -0.60 -12.01
N LEU A 104 20.72 -0.33 -12.02
CA LEU A 104 19.93 -0.48 -13.24
C LEU A 104 20.34 0.52 -14.32
N LEU A 105 20.61 1.77 -13.95
CA LEU A 105 21.13 2.76 -14.89
C LEU A 105 22.46 2.33 -15.51
N TYR A 106 23.34 1.68 -14.74
CA TYR A 106 24.57 1.11 -15.27
C TYR A 106 24.30 -0.03 -16.25
N LEU A 107 23.35 -0.91 -15.94
CA LEU A 107 22.95 -2.04 -16.79
C LEU A 107 22.20 -1.62 -18.06
N GLU A 108 21.61 -0.42 -18.08
CA GLU A 108 20.94 0.12 -19.26
C GLU A 108 21.84 0.14 -20.51
N LYS A 109 23.15 0.34 -20.33
CA LYS A 109 24.15 0.35 -21.40
C LYS A 109 24.24 -0.98 -22.17
N LEU A 110 23.74 -2.07 -21.59
CA LEU A 110 23.69 -3.39 -22.20
C LEU A 110 22.42 -3.60 -23.03
N LEU A 111 21.43 -2.71 -22.91
CA LEU A 111 20.20 -2.78 -23.70
C LEU A 111 20.44 -2.22 -25.12
N PRO A 112 19.66 -2.65 -26.12
CA PRO A 112 19.63 -1.99 -27.41
C PRO A 112 19.35 -0.49 -27.28
N SER A 113 19.94 0.34 -28.14
CA SER A 113 19.84 1.81 -28.07
C SER A 113 18.40 2.33 -28.02
N TYR A 114 17.45 1.66 -28.66
CA TYR A 114 16.03 2.02 -28.66
C TYR A 114 15.33 1.77 -27.30
N LEU A 115 15.97 1.08 -26.36
CA LEU A 115 15.52 0.86 -24.98
C LEU A 115 16.36 1.64 -23.95
N GLN A 116 17.28 2.48 -24.41
CA GLN A 116 18.07 3.36 -23.54
C GLN A 116 17.43 4.75 -23.49
N GLY A 117 17.55 5.41 -22.35
CA GLY A 117 17.06 6.77 -22.14
C GLY A 117 15.91 6.83 -21.15
N TYR A 118 15.53 8.06 -20.82
CA TYR A 118 14.49 8.31 -19.83
C TYR A 118 13.16 8.71 -20.43
N ILE A 119 12.11 8.36 -19.70
CA ILE A 119 10.72 8.69 -20.01
C ILE A 119 10.24 9.70 -18.98
N SER A 120 9.56 10.73 -19.46
CA SER A 120 8.81 11.64 -18.61
C SER A 120 7.41 11.88 -19.17
N PHE A 121 6.52 12.33 -18.30
CA PHE A 121 5.15 12.71 -18.65
C PHE A 121 4.91 14.15 -18.21
N PRO A 122 4.11 14.93 -18.96
CA PRO A 122 3.73 16.27 -18.53
C PRO A 122 3.07 16.25 -17.15
N LEU A 123 3.42 17.20 -16.29
CA LEU A 123 2.88 17.27 -14.94
C LEU A 123 1.35 17.37 -14.92
N SER A 124 0.77 18.10 -15.86
CA SER A 124 -0.68 18.20 -16.04
C SER A 124 -1.34 16.85 -16.34
N THR A 125 -0.67 15.96 -17.08
CA THR A 125 -1.16 14.60 -17.36
C THR A 125 -1.12 13.76 -16.08
N ILE A 126 -0.04 13.85 -15.30
CA ILE A 126 0.06 13.16 -14.00
C ILE A 126 -1.05 13.64 -13.06
N GLU A 127 -1.24 14.94 -12.94
CA GLU A 127 -2.28 15.55 -12.11
C GLU A 127 -3.69 15.06 -12.48
N SER A 128 -4.06 15.15 -13.76
CA SER A 128 -5.36 14.70 -14.25
C SER A 128 -5.58 13.19 -14.03
N SER A 129 -4.54 12.38 -14.27
CA SER A 129 -4.59 10.95 -14.01
C SER A 129 -4.87 10.65 -12.54
N VAL A 130 -4.15 11.28 -11.62
CA VAL A 130 -4.36 11.03 -10.18
C VAL A 130 -5.77 11.45 -9.76
N GLN A 131 -6.28 12.59 -10.25
CA GLN A 131 -7.66 13.01 -9.99
C GLN A 131 -8.68 11.94 -10.42
N ASN A 132 -8.55 11.41 -11.64
CA ASN A 132 -9.40 10.33 -12.14
C ASN A 132 -9.28 9.05 -11.31
N VAL A 133 -8.06 8.74 -10.86
CA VAL A 133 -7.80 7.58 -9.98
C VAL A 133 -8.54 7.72 -8.65
N LEU A 134 -8.47 8.89 -8.01
CA LEU A 134 -9.20 9.12 -6.77
C LEU A 134 -10.71 8.94 -6.97
N LEU A 135 -11.27 9.45 -8.08
CA LEU A 135 -12.70 9.30 -8.38
C LEU A 135 -13.11 7.83 -8.54
N VAL A 136 -12.31 7.03 -9.25
CA VAL A 136 -12.58 5.59 -9.41
C VAL A 136 -12.43 4.86 -8.08
N MET A 137 -11.44 5.21 -7.23
CA MET A 137 -11.31 4.65 -5.88
C MET A 137 -12.55 4.95 -5.01
N TYR A 138 -13.10 6.16 -5.08
CA TYR A 138 -14.36 6.47 -4.40
C TYR A 138 -15.55 5.71 -4.98
N GLY A 139 -15.61 5.53 -6.30
CA GLY A 139 -16.60 4.68 -6.95
C GLY A 139 -16.53 3.23 -6.45
N MET A 140 -15.33 2.66 -6.34
CA MET A 140 -15.11 1.35 -5.73
C MET A 140 -15.56 1.32 -4.26
N GLY A 141 -15.21 2.34 -3.46
CA GLY A 141 -15.67 2.46 -2.08
C GLY A 141 -17.21 2.47 -1.97
N ALA A 142 -17.91 3.18 -2.85
CA ALA A 142 -19.37 3.16 -2.91
C ALA A 142 -19.93 1.77 -3.26
N LEU A 143 -19.32 1.06 -4.21
CA LEU A 143 -19.69 -0.32 -4.53
C LEU A 143 -19.47 -1.26 -3.33
N LEU A 144 -18.39 -1.06 -2.58
CA LEU A 144 -18.11 -1.82 -1.36
C LEU A 144 -19.14 -1.55 -0.27
N LEU A 145 -19.58 -0.29 -0.12
CA LEU A 145 -20.67 0.07 0.79
C LEU A 145 -21.98 -0.58 0.40
N VAL A 146 -22.29 -0.74 -0.89
CA VAL A 146 -23.50 -1.48 -1.31
C VAL A 146 -23.35 -2.98 -1.04
N SER A 147 -22.14 -3.51 -1.21
CA SER A 147 -21.82 -4.93 -1.06
C SER A 147 -21.31 -5.33 0.33
N TYR A 148 -21.42 -4.47 1.35
CA TYR A 148 -20.92 -4.76 2.71
C TYR A 148 -21.34 -6.11 3.30
N PRO A 149 -22.57 -6.64 3.05
CA PRO A 149 -22.97 -7.93 3.59
C PRO A 149 -22.08 -9.08 3.09
N LEU A 150 -21.54 -8.95 1.87
CA LEU A 150 -20.61 -9.91 1.26
C LEU A 150 -19.32 -9.99 2.07
N TRP A 151 -18.76 -8.84 2.43
CA TRP A 151 -17.49 -8.74 3.17
C TRP A 151 -17.64 -9.22 4.62
N GLN A 152 -18.79 -8.96 5.25
CA GLN A 152 -19.11 -9.55 6.56
C GLN A 152 -19.19 -11.08 6.50
N ALA A 153 -19.77 -11.64 5.43
CA ALA A 153 -19.80 -13.08 5.23
C ALA A 153 -18.39 -13.67 5.02
N GLY A 154 -17.54 -12.99 4.26
CA GLY A 154 -16.12 -13.35 4.11
C GLY A 154 -15.37 -13.36 5.44
N HIS A 155 -15.53 -12.31 6.25
CA HIS A 155 -14.95 -12.24 7.58
C HIS A 155 -15.39 -13.42 8.47
N ARG A 156 -16.71 -13.67 8.56
CA ARG A 156 -17.25 -14.79 9.35
C ARG A 156 -16.67 -16.13 8.90
N LEU A 157 -16.62 -16.36 7.60
CA LEU A 157 -16.09 -17.59 7.03
C LEU A 157 -14.63 -17.83 7.44
N VAL A 158 -13.78 -16.80 7.36
CA VAL A 158 -12.37 -16.91 7.76
C VAL A 158 -12.25 -17.24 9.24
N PHE A 159 -13.02 -16.58 10.10
CA PHE A 159 -13.02 -16.82 11.55
C PHE A 159 -13.51 -18.22 11.91
N GLU A 160 -14.55 -18.72 11.25
CA GLU A 160 -15.02 -20.10 11.37
C GLU A 160 -13.94 -21.11 10.98
N LEU A 161 -13.23 -20.87 9.87
CA LEU A 161 -12.15 -21.76 9.39
C LEU A 161 -11.00 -21.89 10.41
N VAL A 162 -10.65 -20.79 11.09
CA VAL A 162 -9.60 -20.82 12.12
C VAL A 162 -10.13 -21.16 13.51
N GLY A 163 -11.43 -21.42 13.65
CA GLY A 163 -12.07 -21.84 14.90
C GLY A 163 -12.24 -20.72 15.92
N ARG A 164 -12.32 -19.45 15.48
CA ARG A 164 -12.63 -18.29 16.34
C ARG A 164 -14.12 -17.95 16.20
N LYS A 165 -14.88 -17.93 17.30
CA LYS A 165 -16.35 -17.75 17.26
C LYS A 165 -16.84 -16.35 17.69
N ASP A 166 -16.01 -15.55 18.36
CA ASP A 166 -16.50 -14.41 19.15
C ASP A 166 -16.10 -13.01 18.64
N ASN A 167 -15.78 -12.86 17.35
CA ASN A 167 -15.35 -11.55 16.81
C ASN A 167 -16.00 -11.23 15.46
N ASN A 168 -17.33 -11.23 15.39
CA ASN A 168 -18.03 -10.92 14.14
C ASN A 168 -17.92 -9.42 13.81
N LEU A 169 -17.57 -9.13 12.56
CA LEU A 169 -17.59 -7.78 12.00
C LEU A 169 -19.03 -7.26 11.92
N GLY A 170 -19.38 -6.30 12.77
CA GLY A 170 -20.71 -5.69 12.81
C GLY A 170 -21.00 -4.80 11.59
N THR A 171 -22.26 -4.51 11.30
CA THR A 171 -22.63 -3.71 10.11
C THR A 171 -22.04 -2.31 10.15
N PHE A 172 -22.19 -1.63 11.28
CA PHE A 172 -21.60 -0.31 11.47
C PHE A 172 -20.08 -0.34 11.37
N GLU A 173 -19.44 -1.36 11.94
CA GLU A 173 -17.99 -1.55 11.87
C GLU A 173 -17.51 -1.76 10.42
N ALA A 174 -18.17 -2.63 9.66
CA ALA A 174 -17.87 -2.84 8.25
C ALA A 174 -17.97 -1.56 7.43
N ILE A 175 -19.05 -0.77 7.61
CA ILE A 175 -19.24 0.51 6.92
C ILE A 175 -18.11 1.48 7.27
N MET A 176 -17.77 1.59 8.55
CA MET A 176 -16.70 2.46 9.03
C MET A 176 -15.34 2.06 8.48
N GLU A 177 -15.03 0.77 8.43
CA GLU A 177 -13.79 0.25 7.86
C GLU A 177 -13.70 0.48 6.35
N ILE A 178 -14.79 0.28 5.60
CA ILE A 178 -14.83 0.54 4.15
C ILE A 178 -14.56 2.03 3.87
N LEU A 179 -15.24 2.93 4.59
CA LEU A 179 -15.01 4.37 4.46
C LEU A 179 -13.59 4.77 4.85
N TYR A 180 -13.07 4.23 5.95
CA TYR A 180 -11.71 4.46 6.42
C TYR A 180 -10.69 3.99 5.37
N THR A 181 -10.72 2.72 4.98
CA THR A 181 -9.78 2.13 4.02
C THR A 181 -9.82 2.83 2.66
N THR A 182 -11.02 3.16 2.15
CA THR A 182 -11.18 3.93 0.91
C THR A 182 -10.46 5.28 1.00
N SER A 183 -10.61 6.00 2.12
CA SER A 183 -9.93 7.29 2.33
C SER A 183 -8.41 7.13 2.43
N GLN A 184 -7.93 6.08 3.10
CA GLN A 184 -6.50 5.83 3.27
C GLN A 184 -5.80 5.48 1.95
N THR A 185 -6.45 4.70 1.10
CA THR A 185 -5.88 4.32 -0.21
C THR A 185 -5.61 5.52 -1.10
N ALA A 186 -6.47 6.54 -1.06
CA ALA A 186 -6.27 7.78 -1.82
C ALA A 186 -4.99 8.51 -1.38
N VAL A 187 -4.73 8.63 -0.07
CA VAL A 187 -3.54 9.35 0.42
C VAL A 187 -2.25 8.58 0.24
N VAL A 188 -2.28 7.25 0.35
CA VAL A 188 -1.12 6.40 0.07
C VAL A 188 -0.70 6.54 -1.39
N THR A 189 -1.69 6.51 -2.30
CA THR A 189 -1.49 6.74 -3.74
C THR A 189 -0.89 8.13 -4.01
N GLN A 190 -1.42 9.16 -3.34
CA GLN A 190 -0.92 10.52 -3.48
C GLN A 190 0.52 10.66 -2.97
N MET A 191 0.86 10.03 -1.85
CA MET A 191 2.21 10.09 -1.30
C MET A 191 3.23 9.44 -2.24
N GLN A 192 2.92 8.27 -2.80
CA GLN A 192 3.77 7.62 -3.79
C GLN A 192 3.99 8.51 -5.02
N THR A 193 2.91 9.12 -5.55
CA THR A 193 2.98 10.02 -6.70
C THR A 193 3.85 11.24 -6.41
N ALA A 194 3.63 11.91 -5.27
CA ALA A 194 4.38 13.11 -4.89
C ALA A 194 5.88 12.81 -4.74
N LEU A 195 6.22 11.69 -4.10
CA LEU A 195 7.61 11.27 -3.92
C LEU A 195 8.27 10.89 -5.25
N ALA A 196 7.52 10.29 -6.17
CA ALA A 196 8.03 9.97 -7.50
C ALA A 196 8.33 11.24 -8.33
N VAL A 197 7.43 12.24 -8.28
CA VAL A 197 7.64 13.53 -8.95
C VAL A 197 8.81 14.30 -8.32
N LEU A 198 8.94 14.27 -7.00
CA LEU A 198 10.09 14.86 -6.32
C LEU A 198 11.41 14.26 -6.81
N GLN A 199 11.48 12.93 -6.91
CA GLN A 199 12.67 12.26 -7.43
C GLN A 199 13.02 12.73 -8.85
N LEU A 200 12.03 12.86 -9.75
CA LEU A 200 12.24 13.43 -11.09
C LEU A 200 12.83 14.84 -11.02
N ASN A 201 12.23 15.71 -10.20
CA ASN A 201 12.66 17.11 -10.05
C ASN A 201 14.06 17.25 -9.44
N TYR A 202 14.52 16.27 -8.65
CA TYR A 202 15.88 16.22 -8.11
C TYR A 202 16.93 15.64 -9.08
N GLY A 203 16.56 15.40 -10.35
CA GLY A 203 17.50 14.96 -11.38
C GLY A 203 17.72 13.45 -11.46
N TYR A 204 16.79 12.65 -10.91
CA TYR A 204 16.83 11.19 -10.98
C TYR A 204 15.66 10.66 -11.84
N PRO A 205 15.71 10.87 -13.18
CA PRO A 205 14.61 10.51 -14.06
C PRO A 205 14.39 8.99 -14.14
N TYR A 206 13.19 8.55 -14.52
CA TYR A 206 12.94 7.12 -14.69
C TYR A 206 13.26 6.68 -16.13
N HIS A 207 14.11 5.66 -16.24
CA HIS A 207 14.54 5.07 -17.50
C HIS A 207 13.66 3.90 -17.91
N PHE A 208 13.65 3.55 -19.20
CA PHE A 208 12.94 2.37 -19.71
C PHE A 208 13.21 1.12 -18.88
N ILE A 209 14.46 0.90 -18.49
CA ILE A 209 14.84 -0.25 -17.66
C ILE A 209 14.14 -0.24 -16.28
N HIS A 210 13.89 0.93 -15.69
CA HIS A 210 13.17 1.06 -14.41
C HIS A 210 11.72 0.60 -14.56
N TYR A 211 11.07 1.03 -15.66
CA TYR A 211 9.70 0.61 -15.99
C TYR A 211 9.60 -0.88 -16.33
N PHE A 212 10.57 -1.41 -17.08
CA PHE A 212 10.59 -2.84 -17.40
C PHE A 212 10.79 -3.70 -16.16
N VAL A 213 11.78 -3.37 -15.33
CA VAL A 213 12.03 -4.11 -14.10
C VAL A 213 10.82 -4.08 -13.19
N VAL A 214 10.12 -2.95 -13.05
CA VAL A 214 8.95 -2.93 -12.19
C VAL A 214 7.78 -3.75 -12.73
N LEU A 215 7.57 -3.82 -14.04
CA LEU A 215 6.58 -4.72 -14.61
C LEU A 215 6.91 -6.18 -14.28
N VAL A 216 8.19 -6.56 -14.39
CA VAL A 216 8.66 -7.89 -13.97
C VAL A 216 8.44 -8.11 -12.47
N GLU A 217 8.68 -7.10 -11.63
CA GLU A 217 8.42 -7.20 -10.18
C GLU A 217 6.94 -7.47 -9.88
N HIS A 218 6.03 -6.85 -10.62
CA HIS A 218 4.60 -7.09 -10.47
C HIS A 218 4.16 -8.47 -10.97
N MET A 219 4.84 -9.01 -12.00
CA MET A 219 4.59 -10.40 -12.44
C MET A 219 5.00 -11.43 -11.38
N PHE A 220 6.01 -11.13 -10.56
CA PHE A 220 6.52 -12.00 -9.50
C PHE A 220 6.28 -11.40 -8.11
N PHE A 221 5.13 -10.74 -7.92
CA PHE A 221 4.85 -9.91 -6.75
C PHE A 221 5.07 -10.65 -5.43
N HIS A 222 4.66 -11.93 -5.35
CA HIS A 222 4.90 -12.74 -4.17
C HIS A 222 6.39 -12.84 -3.77
N ARG A 223 7.26 -13.22 -4.71
CA ARG A 223 8.70 -13.37 -4.46
C ARG A 223 9.36 -12.03 -4.17
N MET A 224 8.86 -10.97 -4.80
CA MET A 224 9.35 -9.63 -4.50
C MET A 224 9.02 -9.23 -3.07
N VAL A 225 7.79 -9.43 -2.61
CA VAL A 225 7.40 -9.12 -1.22
C VAL A 225 8.18 -9.97 -0.22
N GLU A 226 8.37 -11.27 -0.48
CA GLU A 226 9.19 -12.15 0.38
C GLU A 226 10.61 -11.62 0.56
N LEU A 227 11.28 -11.23 -0.54
CA LEU A 227 12.68 -10.80 -0.50
C LEU A 227 12.88 -9.40 0.08
N LYS A 228 11.85 -8.55 -0.02
CA LYS A 228 12.01 -7.11 0.16
C LYS A 228 11.23 -6.55 1.34
N PHE A 229 10.02 -7.04 1.53
CA PHE A 229 9.05 -6.52 2.47
C PHE A 229 9.07 -7.29 3.77
N ALA A 230 9.14 -8.62 3.69
CA ALA A 230 8.97 -9.50 4.84
C ALA A 230 9.88 -9.14 6.02
N TRP A 231 11.11 -8.67 5.77
CA TRP A 231 12.04 -8.27 6.83
C TRP A 231 11.65 -6.96 7.54
N LEU A 232 11.29 -5.92 6.78
CA LEU A 232 10.86 -4.66 7.37
C LEU A 232 9.49 -4.81 8.03
N HIS A 233 8.62 -5.59 7.39
CA HIS A 233 7.30 -5.94 7.88
C HIS A 233 7.37 -6.69 9.20
N LYS A 234 8.24 -7.71 9.28
CA LYS A 234 8.56 -8.41 10.52
C LYS A 234 9.12 -7.47 11.58
N LEU A 235 10.05 -6.58 11.23
CA LEU A 235 10.60 -5.59 12.16
C LEU A 235 9.49 -4.69 12.73
N GLN A 236 8.54 -4.24 11.89
CA GLN A 236 7.40 -3.45 12.32
C GLN A 236 6.52 -4.20 13.31
N HIS A 237 6.31 -5.51 13.13
CA HIS A 237 5.55 -6.33 14.08
C HIS A 237 6.30 -6.61 15.40
N GLU A 238 7.63 -6.80 15.35
CA GLU A 238 8.46 -7.10 16.52
C GLU A 238 8.80 -5.86 17.37
N VAL A 239 8.81 -4.67 16.76
CA VAL A 239 9.11 -3.40 17.45
C VAL A 239 7.82 -2.61 17.66
N GLN A 240 7.22 -2.78 18.83
CA GLN A 240 5.92 -2.19 19.18
C GLN A 240 5.76 -0.69 18.88
N PRO A 241 6.74 0.19 19.13
CA PRO A 241 6.63 1.59 18.75
C PRO A 241 6.59 1.81 17.23
N LEU A 242 7.35 1.02 16.46
CA LEU A 242 7.34 1.05 15.01
C LEU A 242 6.01 0.51 14.44
N TYR A 243 5.47 -0.55 15.06
CA TYR A 243 4.12 -1.05 14.78
C TYR A 243 3.11 0.09 14.89
N ARG A 244 3.06 0.76 16.05
CA ARG A 244 2.07 1.81 16.34
C ARG A 244 2.23 3.03 15.42
N LEU A 245 3.47 3.38 15.07
CA LEU A 245 3.77 4.57 14.28
C LEU A 245 3.53 4.37 12.78
N SER A 246 3.91 3.22 12.22
CA SER A 246 3.93 3.04 10.76
C SER A 246 3.00 1.95 10.26
N HIS A 247 2.68 0.97 11.11
CA HIS A 247 2.13 -0.30 10.64
C HIS A 247 0.71 -0.60 11.09
N LEU A 248 0.32 -0.03 12.22
CA LEU A 248 -0.98 -0.23 12.84
C LEU A 248 -2.11 0.04 11.86
N GLU A 249 -2.01 1.11 11.07
CA GLU A 249 -3.05 1.56 10.13
C GLU A 249 -3.33 0.53 9.02
N HIS A 250 -2.33 -0.28 8.67
CA HIS A 250 -2.48 -1.40 7.73
C HIS A 250 -3.22 -2.61 8.35
N HIS A 251 -3.20 -2.71 9.69
CA HIS A 251 -3.67 -3.85 10.47
C HIS A 251 -4.88 -3.57 11.35
N ILE A 252 -5.31 -2.31 11.44
CA ILE A 252 -6.30 -1.88 12.43
C ILE A 252 -7.73 -2.32 12.11
N CYS A 253 -8.01 -2.59 10.84
CA CYS A 253 -9.31 -3.09 10.38
C CYS A 253 -9.41 -4.61 10.58
N LYS A 254 -10.58 -5.08 11.00
CA LYS A 254 -10.90 -6.51 11.07
C LYS A 254 -11.15 -7.10 9.69
N GLY A 255 -11.71 -6.33 8.76
CA GLY A 255 -11.91 -6.74 7.37
C GLY A 255 -10.76 -6.32 6.47
N THR A 256 -10.59 -7.07 5.37
CA THR A 256 -9.78 -6.63 4.22
C THR A 256 -10.68 -6.53 2.99
N TYR A 257 -10.59 -5.40 2.31
CA TYR A 257 -11.48 -5.03 1.21
C TYR A 257 -10.65 -4.71 -0.04
N PRO A 258 -11.26 -4.72 -1.24
CA PRO A 258 -10.58 -4.28 -2.47
C PRO A 258 -9.96 -2.88 -2.40
N THR A 259 -10.47 -1.99 -1.53
CA THR A 259 -9.94 -0.64 -1.28
C THR A 259 -9.02 -0.57 -0.06
N THR A 260 -8.63 -1.69 0.55
CA THR A 260 -7.60 -1.70 1.59
C THR A 260 -6.26 -1.37 0.93
N PRO A 261 -5.53 -0.37 1.45
CA PRO A 261 -4.24 -0.06 0.88
C PRO A 261 -3.26 -1.19 1.21
N ALA A 262 -2.40 -1.53 0.26
CA ALA A 262 -1.31 -2.47 0.46
C ALA A 262 -0.32 -2.04 1.55
N ALA A 263 -0.41 -0.79 2.03
CA ALA A 263 0.44 -0.22 3.06
C ALA A 263 -0.34 0.83 3.88
N GLY A 264 0.01 1.01 5.15
CA GLY A 264 -0.48 2.11 5.98
C GLY A 264 0.02 3.49 5.50
N ILE A 265 -0.53 4.57 6.08
CA ILE A 265 -0.21 5.96 5.70
C ILE A 265 1.30 6.23 5.75
N TRP A 266 1.96 5.72 6.79
CA TRP A 266 3.38 5.94 7.06
C TRP A 266 4.27 4.75 6.73
N GLU A 267 3.69 3.60 6.40
CA GLU A 267 4.44 2.39 6.02
C GLU A 267 5.26 2.64 4.76
N VAL A 268 4.65 3.26 3.74
CA VAL A 268 5.35 3.65 2.50
C VAL A 268 6.50 4.62 2.80
N TRP A 269 6.35 5.53 3.77
CA TRP A 269 7.44 6.44 4.14
C TRP A 269 8.62 5.67 4.75
N LEU A 270 8.35 4.73 5.66
CA LEU A 270 9.38 3.92 6.32
C LEU A 270 10.20 3.08 5.32
N GLU A 271 9.58 2.74 4.21
CA GLU A 271 10.20 2.01 3.10
C GLU A 271 11.03 2.90 2.18
N GLY A 272 11.33 4.12 2.61
CA GLY A 272 12.03 5.11 1.80
C GLY A 272 11.10 5.70 0.75
N GLY A 273 9.83 5.91 1.11
CA GLY A 273 8.84 6.50 0.22
C GLY A 273 8.34 5.59 -0.89
N THR A 274 8.80 4.33 -0.94
CA THR A 274 8.53 3.43 -2.05
C THR A 274 8.49 1.97 -1.59
N LEU A 275 7.42 1.28 -1.96
CA LEU A 275 7.55 -0.08 -2.48
C LEU A 275 8.36 0.04 -3.80
N PHE A 276 9.64 -0.32 -3.79
CA PHE A 276 10.53 -0.54 -4.95
C PHE A 276 9.97 -0.27 -6.34
N PHE A 277 10.52 0.68 -7.10
CA PHE A 277 10.14 0.97 -8.51
C PHE A 277 8.63 1.13 -8.81
N CYS A 278 7.68 0.80 -7.93
CA CYS A 278 6.25 1.03 -8.09
C CYS A 278 5.99 2.53 -8.21
N ASN A 279 6.88 3.37 -7.68
CA ASN A 279 6.88 4.81 -7.89
C ASN A 279 7.13 5.22 -9.34
N SER A 280 7.86 4.42 -10.13
CA SER A 280 7.94 4.67 -11.58
C SER A 280 6.56 4.48 -12.22
N LEU A 281 5.80 3.46 -11.81
CA LEU A 281 4.40 3.31 -12.25
C LEU A 281 3.49 4.40 -11.71
N ALA A 282 3.77 4.94 -10.53
CA ALA A 282 3.05 6.12 -10.01
C ALA A 282 3.20 7.35 -10.92
N LEU A 283 4.22 7.38 -11.77
CA LEU A 283 4.43 8.42 -12.78
C LEU A 283 3.91 8.07 -14.16
N ILE A 284 3.57 6.81 -14.44
CA ILE A 284 2.88 6.46 -15.69
C ILE A 284 1.40 6.80 -15.46
N PRO A 285 0.89 7.84 -16.12
CA PRO A 285 -0.49 8.24 -15.94
C PRO A 285 -1.41 7.07 -16.32
N TYR A 286 -2.50 6.92 -15.59
CA TYR A 286 -3.52 5.89 -15.77
C TYR A 286 -3.08 4.44 -15.49
N SER A 287 -1.78 4.20 -15.15
CA SER A 287 -1.27 2.88 -14.72
C SER A 287 -1.25 2.69 -13.19
N LEU A 288 -1.58 3.74 -12.43
CA LEU A 288 -1.70 3.69 -10.97
C LEU A 288 -2.70 2.62 -10.50
N PHE A 289 -3.70 2.27 -11.31
CA PHE A 289 -4.59 1.13 -11.08
C PHE A 289 -3.95 -0.23 -11.38
N HIS A 290 -2.97 -0.28 -12.27
CA HIS A 290 -2.61 -1.49 -12.98
C HIS A 290 -1.65 -2.39 -12.25
N ALA A 291 -0.64 -1.80 -11.66
CA ALA A 291 0.51 -2.60 -11.26
C ALA A 291 0.35 -3.13 -9.84
N ALA A 292 0.20 -2.25 -8.84
CA ALA A 292 0.27 -2.66 -7.45
C ALA A 292 -1.08 -2.90 -6.76
N TYR A 293 -2.15 -2.16 -7.14
CA TYR A 293 -3.33 -1.99 -6.27
C TYR A 293 -4.63 -2.68 -6.71
N SER A 294 -4.81 -3.12 -7.97
CA SER A 294 -6.12 -3.63 -8.41
C SER A 294 -6.15 -5.11 -8.82
N GLY A 295 -5.03 -5.69 -9.25
CA GLY A 295 -4.99 -7.10 -9.63
C GLY A 295 -4.66 -7.98 -8.43
N ALA A 296 -3.36 -8.08 -8.14
CA ALA A 296 -2.88 -8.88 -7.02
C ALA A 296 -3.48 -8.40 -5.70
N ASN A 297 -3.50 -7.10 -5.42
CA ASN A 297 -4.06 -6.57 -4.17
C ASN A 297 -5.54 -6.96 -3.96
N VAL A 298 -6.40 -6.90 -4.98
CA VAL A 298 -7.81 -7.33 -4.86
C VAL A 298 -7.92 -8.85 -4.69
N VAL A 299 -7.01 -9.61 -5.28
CA VAL A 299 -7.00 -11.06 -5.05
C VAL A 299 -6.56 -11.34 -3.62
N VAL A 300 -5.46 -10.73 -3.15
CA VAL A 300 -4.74 -11.13 -1.93
C VAL A 300 -5.20 -10.38 -0.66
N HIS A 301 -5.64 -9.12 -0.76
CA HIS A 301 -6.17 -8.28 0.32
C HIS A 301 -7.70 -8.19 0.25
N THR A 302 -8.39 -9.28 -0.09
CA THR A 302 -9.86 -9.31 -0.04
C THR A 302 -10.37 -10.56 0.63
N MET A 303 -11.24 -10.35 1.62
CA MET A 303 -12.02 -11.41 2.25
C MET A 303 -13.18 -11.84 1.37
N TRP A 304 -12.92 -12.77 0.45
CA TRP A 304 -13.96 -13.41 -0.34
C TRP A 304 -14.81 -14.35 0.53
N PRO A 305 -16.14 -14.39 0.35
CA PRO A 305 -17.05 -15.28 1.09
C PRO A 305 -17.04 -16.73 0.54
N PHE A 306 -15.88 -17.20 0.09
CA PHE A 306 -15.71 -18.52 -0.49
C PHE A 306 -14.46 -19.18 0.09
N LYS A 307 -14.60 -20.43 0.59
CA LYS A 307 -13.49 -21.16 1.23
C LYS A 307 -12.32 -21.39 0.25
N SER A 308 -12.64 -21.51 -1.03
CA SER A 308 -11.67 -21.63 -2.13
C SER A 308 -10.77 -20.41 -2.29
N CYS A 309 -11.16 -19.25 -1.76
CA CYS A 309 -10.47 -17.98 -1.99
C CYS A 309 -9.66 -17.48 -0.79
N VAL A 310 -9.68 -18.20 0.34
CA VAL A 310 -8.98 -17.80 1.57
C VAL A 310 -7.47 -17.83 1.36
N GLN A 311 -6.77 -16.80 1.84
CA GLN A 311 -5.34 -16.60 1.60
C GLN A 311 -4.56 -16.34 2.91
N TRP A 312 -3.24 -16.61 2.92
CA TRP A 312 -2.39 -16.40 4.09
C TRP A 312 -2.34 -14.91 4.43
N HIS A 313 -2.34 -14.06 3.41
CA HIS A 313 -2.42 -12.62 3.56
C HIS A 313 -3.68 -12.16 4.29
N THR A 314 -4.82 -12.79 3.98
CA THR A 314 -6.06 -12.52 4.71
C THR A 314 -5.92 -12.82 6.20
N LEU A 315 -5.26 -13.93 6.54
CA LEU A 315 -4.99 -14.33 7.92
C LEU A 315 -3.95 -13.41 8.58
N HIS A 316 -2.97 -12.92 7.82
CA HIS A 316 -2.01 -11.92 8.26
C HIS A 316 -2.72 -10.66 8.77
N HIS A 317 -3.70 -10.13 8.04
CA HIS A 317 -4.46 -8.97 8.48
C HIS A 317 -5.37 -9.25 9.68
N VAL A 318 -6.06 -10.39 9.71
CA VAL A 318 -7.16 -10.57 10.68
C VAL A 318 -6.77 -11.34 11.94
N LEU A 319 -5.68 -12.10 11.88
CA LEU A 319 -5.14 -12.84 13.02
C LEU A 319 -3.78 -12.31 13.46
N HIS A 320 -3.22 -11.31 12.77
CA HIS A 320 -1.81 -10.89 12.88
C HIS A 320 -0.87 -12.06 12.71
N SER A 321 -1.12 -12.86 11.67
CA SER A 321 -0.35 -14.05 11.45
C SER A 321 1.14 -13.74 11.25
N ASP A 322 2.00 -14.59 11.81
CA ASP A 322 3.46 -14.50 11.68
C ASP A 322 3.98 -14.91 10.29
N VAL A 323 3.07 -15.06 9.31
CA VAL A 323 3.36 -15.20 7.88
C VAL A 323 3.33 -13.83 7.21
N TYR A 324 4.50 -13.33 6.81
CA TYR A 324 4.68 -11.99 6.21
C TYR A 324 4.75 -12.00 4.68
N ALA A 325 4.87 -13.17 4.07
CA ALA A 325 4.78 -13.32 2.64
C ALA A 325 3.30 -13.43 2.23
N LEU A 326 2.91 -12.81 1.11
CA LEU A 326 1.51 -12.62 0.70
C LEU A 326 0.67 -13.90 0.84
N ASN A 327 0.82 -14.89 -0.03
CA ASN A 327 -0.09 -16.05 -0.04
C ASN A 327 0.58 -17.39 0.15
N ILE A 328 1.89 -17.40 0.30
CA ILE A 328 2.68 -18.62 0.41
C ILE A 328 3.58 -18.42 1.61
N PRO A 329 3.52 -19.29 2.63
CA PRO A 329 4.50 -19.26 3.69
C PRO A 329 5.88 -19.48 3.07
N SER A 330 6.83 -18.61 3.40
CA SER A 330 8.22 -18.86 3.04
C SER A 330 8.71 -20.15 3.67
N LYS A 331 9.85 -20.69 3.21
CA LYS A 331 10.48 -21.83 3.87
C LYS A 331 10.77 -21.56 5.35
N MET A 332 11.01 -20.31 5.71
CA MET A 332 11.20 -19.89 7.09
C MET A 332 9.88 -19.96 7.86
N ASP A 333 8.78 -19.48 7.27
CA ASP A 333 7.45 -19.54 7.88
C ASP A 333 7.06 -21.01 8.11
N GLU A 334 7.25 -21.89 7.13
CA GLU A 334 6.94 -23.32 7.31
C GLU A 334 7.70 -23.98 8.48
N GLN A 335 8.94 -23.56 8.71
CA GLN A 335 9.77 -24.11 9.79
C GLN A 335 9.39 -23.53 11.16
N PHE A 336 9.13 -22.24 11.23
CA PHE A 336 9.09 -21.50 12.50
C PHE A 336 7.73 -20.93 12.87
N SER A 337 6.84 -20.68 11.90
CA SER A 337 5.53 -20.09 12.15
C SER A 337 4.65 -21.01 12.98
N ARG A 338 4.02 -20.44 14.01
CA ARG A 338 3.02 -21.15 14.82
C ARG A 338 1.72 -21.28 14.05
N ASP A 339 1.36 -20.25 13.30
CA ASP A 339 0.09 -20.21 12.56
C ASP A 339 0.11 -21.15 11.37
N VAL A 340 1.24 -21.32 10.69
CA VAL A 340 1.39 -22.35 9.64
C VAL A 340 1.14 -23.72 10.23
N LYS A 341 1.78 -24.06 11.35
CA LYS A 341 1.58 -25.36 12.03
C LYS A 341 0.14 -25.58 12.49
N GLN A 342 -0.54 -24.51 12.90
CA GLN A 342 -1.90 -24.60 13.43
C GLN A 342 -2.99 -24.66 12.35
N TYR A 343 -2.83 -23.89 11.27
CA TYR A 343 -3.91 -23.66 10.30
C TYR A 343 -3.68 -24.26 8.92
N LYS A 344 -2.46 -24.68 8.55
CA LYS A 344 -2.15 -25.18 7.19
C LYS A 344 -3.11 -26.26 6.71
N ASP A 345 -3.45 -27.24 7.55
CA ASP A 345 -4.37 -28.32 7.19
C ASP A 345 -5.81 -27.83 7.00
N ARG A 346 -6.26 -26.88 7.84
CA ARG A 346 -7.61 -26.31 7.76
C ARG A 346 -7.78 -25.45 6.50
N LEU A 347 -6.69 -24.87 6.01
CA LEU A 347 -6.67 -23.99 4.85
C LEU A 347 -6.50 -24.73 3.51
N GLN A 348 -6.33 -26.06 3.52
CA GLN A 348 -6.26 -26.87 2.30
C GLN A 348 -7.55 -26.83 1.46
N CYS A 349 -8.66 -26.33 2.00
CA CYS A 349 -9.87 -26.07 1.23
C CYS A 349 -9.72 -24.94 0.20
N SER A 350 -8.71 -24.07 0.36
CA SER A 350 -8.48 -22.95 -0.54
C SER A 350 -7.72 -23.37 -1.81
N PHE A 351 -8.14 -22.83 -2.95
CA PHE A 351 -7.44 -22.98 -4.22
C PHE A 351 -6.09 -22.26 -4.19
N PHE A 352 -6.05 -21.03 -3.66
CA PHE A 352 -4.80 -20.25 -3.56
C PHE A 352 -3.80 -20.85 -2.57
N MET A 353 -4.26 -21.64 -1.61
CA MET A 353 -3.41 -22.40 -0.68
C MET A 353 -2.80 -23.65 -1.30
N ARG A 354 -3.51 -24.28 -2.25
CA ARG A 354 -3.07 -25.49 -2.94
C ARG A 354 -2.23 -25.17 -4.18
N HIS A 355 -2.49 -24.03 -4.80
CA HIS A 355 -1.83 -23.57 -6.02
C HIS A 355 -1.20 -22.22 -5.76
N GLU A 356 0.01 -22.28 -5.22
CA GLU A 356 0.81 -21.13 -4.80
C GLU A 356 0.91 -20.01 -5.86
N ASN A 357 1.18 -20.37 -7.12
CA ASN A 357 1.30 -19.40 -8.22
C ASN A 357 -0.04 -18.86 -8.74
N ALA A 358 -1.17 -19.37 -8.25
CA ALA A 358 -2.49 -18.96 -8.73
C ALA A 358 -2.81 -17.51 -8.37
N SER A 359 -2.31 -17.00 -7.24
CA SER A 359 -2.53 -15.60 -6.88
C SER A 359 -1.76 -14.64 -7.78
N ASP A 360 -0.53 -14.97 -8.15
CA ASP A 360 0.26 -14.18 -9.10
C ASP A 360 -0.41 -14.20 -10.50
N LEU A 361 -0.88 -15.37 -10.94
CA LEU A 361 -1.60 -15.52 -12.21
C LEU A 361 -2.95 -14.78 -12.21
N ALA A 362 -3.72 -14.88 -11.13
CA ALA A 362 -4.98 -14.16 -10.98
C ALA A 362 -4.75 -12.65 -10.90
N GLY A 363 -3.71 -12.21 -10.18
CA GLY A 363 -3.31 -10.82 -10.13
C GLY A 363 -2.93 -10.27 -11.50
N PHE A 364 -2.16 -11.04 -12.29
CA PHE A 364 -1.80 -10.71 -13.67
C PHE A 364 -3.04 -10.65 -14.58
N ALA A 365 -3.90 -11.66 -14.52
CA ALA A 365 -5.13 -11.71 -15.32
C ALA A 365 -6.07 -10.54 -14.97
N MET A 366 -6.23 -10.22 -13.69
CA MET A 366 -7.05 -9.09 -13.24
C MET A 366 -6.44 -7.75 -13.63
N ALA A 367 -5.12 -7.58 -13.54
CA ALA A 367 -4.44 -6.39 -14.06
C ALA A 367 -4.74 -6.24 -15.56
N PHE A 368 -4.61 -7.32 -16.34
CA PHE A 368 -4.92 -7.30 -17.77
C PHE A 368 -6.39 -6.94 -18.06
N VAL A 369 -7.36 -7.61 -17.41
CA VAL A 369 -8.79 -7.37 -17.60
C VAL A 369 -9.20 -5.96 -17.19
N ILE A 370 -8.78 -5.50 -16.01
CA ILE A 370 -9.03 -4.13 -15.54
C ILE A 370 -8.38 -3.14 -16.51
N GLY A 371 -7.25 -3.47 -17.12
CA GLY A 371 -6.62 -2.63 -18.14
C GLY A 371 -7.39 -2.48 -19.39
N VAL A 372 -7.87 -3.60 -19.90
CA VAL A 372 -8.71 -3.59 -21.08
C VAL A 372 -9.99 -2.80 -20.78
N ILE A 373 -10.64 -3.01 -19.63
CA ILE A 373 -11.86 -2.28 -19.25
C ILE A 373 -11.60 -0.79 -19.06
N LEU A 374 -10.55 -0.41 -18.31
CA LEU A 374 -10.22 1.00 -18.10
C LEU A 374 -9.81 1.67 -19.43
N HIS A 375 -9.03 0.97 -20.26
CA HIS A 375 -8.54 1.50 -21.52
C HIS A 375 -9.66 1.72 -22.52
N TYR A 376 -10.51 0.72 -22.74
CA TYR A 376 -11.57 0.79 -23.74
C TYR A 376 -12.88 1.40 -23.22
N GLY A 377 -13.17 1.28 -21.92
CA GLY A 377 -14.40 1.81 -21.32
C GLY A 377 -14.28 3.25 -20.86
N PHE A 378 -13.12 3.64 -20.33
CA PHE A 378 -12.90 4.97 -19.73
C PHE A 378 -11.80 5.77 -20.42
N GLY A 379 -11.13 5.23 -21.45
CA GLY A 379 -10.00 5.89 -22.13
C GLY A 379 -8.70 5.90 -21.31
N VAL A 380 -8.64 5.11 -20.23
CA VAL A 380 -7.60 5.10 -19.19
C VAL A 380 -6.75 3.84 -19.39
N GLY A 381 -5.60 3.90 -20.06
CA GLY A 381 -4.80 2.68 -20.18
C GLY A 381 -3.36 2.84 -20.66
N LEU A 382 -2.56 1.80 -20.38
CA LEU A 382 -1.10 1.78 -20.53
C LEU A 382 -0.62 2.23 -21.92
N PHE A 383 -1.38 1.91 -22.98
CA PHE A 383 -1.01 2.21 -24.37
C PHE A 383 -1.53 3.56 -24.88
N HIS A 384 -2.59 4.12 -24.29
CA HIS A 384 -3.15 5.40 -24.75
C HIS A 384 -2.18 6.56 -24.44
N VAL A 385 -1.56 6.48 -23.28
CA VAL A 385 -0.73 7.52 -22.65
C VAL A 385 0.72 7.37 -23.06
N TRP A 386 1.12 6.18 -23.50
CA TRP A 386 2.47 5.96 -24.01
C TRP A 386 2.77 6.92 -25.16
N HIS A 387 1.77 7.36 -25.93
CA HIS A 387 1.93 8.38 -26.97
C HIS A 387 2.20 9.79 -26.42
N GLU A 388 1.81 10.10 -25.18
CA GLU A 388 2.09 11.38 -24.50
C GLU A 388 3.48 11.41 -23.85
N ARG A 389 4.21 10.30 -23.90
CA ARG A 389 5.55 10.19 -23.32
C ARG A 389 6.52 11.13 -24.04
N VAL A 390 7.36 11.81 -23.27
CA VAL A 390 8.52 12.52 -23.84
C VAL A 390 9.73 11.60 -23.74
N LEU A 391 10.31 11.28 -24.91
CA LEU A 391 11.50 10.45 -25.02
C LEU A 391 12.75 11.30 -25.01
N HIS A 392 13.70 10.92 -24.15
CA HIS A 392 15.01 11.54 -24.07
C HIS A 392 16.07 10.47 -24.29
N MET A 393 16.41 10.27 -25.56
CA MET A 393 17.39 9.27 -25.98
C MET A 393 18.81 9.85 -25.87
N PRO A 394 19.81 9.04 -25.48
CA PRO A 394 21.20 9.43 -25.61
C PRO A 394 21.55 9.66 -27.10
N ALA A 395 22.33 10.70 -27.37
CA ALA A 395 22.77 11.08 -28.71
C ALA A 395 23.71 10.05 -29.35
#